data_AF-A0A317Z489-F1
#
_entry.id   AF-A0A317Z489-F1
#
_cell.length_a   1.000
_cell.length_b   1.000
_cell.length_c   1.000
_cell.angle_alpha   90.00
_cell.angle_beta   90.00
_cell.angle_gamma   90.00
#
_symmetry.space_group_name_H-M   'P 1'
#
loop_
_entity.id
_entity.type
_entity.pdbx_description
1 polymer ?
#
loop_
_entity_poly.entity_id
_entity_poly.type
_entity_poly.pdbx_seq_one_letter_code
_entity_poly.pdbx_strand_id
1 'polypeptide(L)'
;LREARKGFQMVFQDPYASLNPMQMVGDIVGEPIRNYYHKKQRDIEDEVKDLLKRVGLNEADYYKYAHEFSGGQRQRVGIARALALKPRLIIA
;
A
#
# COMPACT_ATOMS: atom_id res chain seq x y z
N LEU A 1 -6.01 -20.88 1.01
CA LEU A 1 -6.43 -19.54 1.50
C LEU A 1 -5.54 -18.39 1.02
N ARG A 2 -4.19 -18.50 1.08
CA ARG A 2 -3.26 -17.44 0.59
C ARG A 2 -3.48 -17.03 -0.88
N GLU A 3 -3.63 -17.98 -1.80
CA GLU A 3 -3.84 -17.67 -3.23
C GLU A 3 -5.16 -16.94 -3.52
N ALA A 4 -6.26 -17.33 -2.85
CA ALA A 4 -7.55 -16.67 -3.00
C ALA A 4 -7.52 -15.19 -2.54
N ARG A 5 -6.71 -14.87 -1.52
CA ARG A 5 -6.55 -13.49 -1.00
C ARG A 5 -5.86 -12.55 -2.01
N LYS A 6 -5.12 -13.05 -3.02
CA LYS A 6 -4.60 -12.18 -4.09
C LYS A 6 -5.71 -11.57 -4.94
N GLY A 7 -6.84 -12.26 -5.10
CA GLY A 7 -7.95 -11.83 -5.95
C GLY A 7 -8.89 -10.80 -5.32
N PHE A 8 -8.87 -10.66 -3.99
CA PHE A 8 -9.79 -9.82 -3.21
C PHE A 8 -9.03 -9.07 -2.13
N GLN A 9 -9.11 -7.75 -2.14
CA GLN A 9 -8.51 -6.89 -1.11
C GLN A 9 -9.62 -6.06 -0.47
N MET A 10 -9.67 -6.05 0.86
CA MET A 10 -10.62 -5.26 1.63
C MET A 10 -9.98 -3.95 2.06
N VAL A 11 -10.66 -2.84 1.82
CA VAL A 11 -10.32 -1.54 2.40
C VAL A 11 -11.39 -1.24 3.44
N PHE A 12 -11.02 -1.17 4.72
CA PHE A 12 -11.97 -0.87 5.78
C PHE A 12 -12.28 0.64 5.81
N GLN A 13 -13.52 1.00 6.11
CA GLN A 13 -14.01 2.39 6.18
C GLN A 13 -13.31 3.23 7.27
N ASP A 14 -12.66 2.58 8.24
CA ASP A 14 -11.72 3.20 9.16
C ASP A 14 -10.27 2.75 8.83
N PRO A 15 -9.62 3.36 7.84
CA PRO A 15 -8.23 3.04 7.52
C PRO A 15 -7.27 3.49 8.62
N TYR A 16 -7.72 4.31 9.59
CA TYR A 16 -6.91 4.92 10.64
C TYR A 16 -6.38 3.90 11.65
N ALA A 17 -7.15 2.86 11.97
CA ALA A 17 -6.72 1.78 12.86
C ALA A 17 -5.83 0.72 12.18
N SER A 18 -5.71 0.74 10.85
CA SER A 18 -5.05 -0.34 10.07
C SER A 18 -3.61 -0.03 9.65
N LEU A 19 -3.17 1.22 9.79
CA LEU A 19 -1.81 1.67 9.45
C LEU A 19 -1.03 1.95 10.73
N ASN A 20 0.14 1.31 10.89
CA ASN A 20 1.02 1.65 11.99
C ASN A 20 1.64 3.03 11.73
N PRO A 21 1.38 4.06 12.57
CA PRO A 21 1.87 5.42 12.35
C PRO A 21 3.40 5.52 12.37
N MET A 22 4.09 4.53 12.96
CA MET A 22 5.55 4.45 13.05
C MET A 22 6.20 3.72 11.87
N GLN A 23 5.42 3.27 10.88
CA GLN A 23 5.96 2.65 9.67
C GLN A 23 6.05 3.65 8.52
N MET A 24 7.10 3.48 7.70
CA MET A 24 7.22 4.19 6.43
C MET A 24 6.14 3.74 5.46
N VAL A 25 5.66 4.65 4.63
CA VAL A 25 4.67 4.38 3.57
C VAL A 25 5.19 3.32 2.59
N GLY A 26 6.47 3.40 2.24
CA GLY A 26 7.13 2.40 1.42
C GLY A 26 6.97 0.98 1.98
N ASP A 27 7.08 0.84 3.30
CA ASP A 27 6.94 -0.45 3.95
C ASP A 27 5.52 -0.96 4.03
N ILE A 28 4.58 -0.06 4.33
CA ILE A 28 3.15 -0.35 4.39
C ILE A 28 2.65 -0.86 3.04
N VAL A 29 2.98 -0.15 1.95
CA VAL A 29 2.51 -0.48 0.60
C VAL A 29 3.29 -1.66 0.01
N GLY A 30 4.58 -1.80 0.35
CA GLY A 30 5.42 -2.90 -0.13
C GLY A 30 5.22 -4.23 0.61
N GLU A 31 4.63 -4.22 1.82
CA GLU A 31 4.41 -5.43 2.63
C GLU A 31 3.63 -6.52 1.88
N PRO A 32 2.48 -6.27 1.22
CA PRO A 32 1.80 -7.31 0.45
C PRO A 32 2.68 -7.88 -0.66
N ILE A 33 3.47 -7.02 -1.34
CA ILE A 33 4.34 -7.47 -2.43
C ILE A 33 5.40 -8.43 -1.89
N ARG A 34 6.06 -8.08 -0.78
CA ARG A 34 7.05 -8.93 -0.10
C ARG A 34 6.47 -10.26 0.38
N ASN A 35 5.22 -10.24 0.87
CA ASN A 35 4.57 -11.42 1.43
C ASN A 35 4.13 -12.44 0.37
N TYR A 36 3.85 -12.00 -0.86
CA TYR A 36 3.28 -12.84 -1.92
C TYR A 36 4.14 -13.01 -3.16
N TYR A 37 5.16 -12.16 -3.35
CA TYR A 37 6.09 -12.23 -4.48
C TYR A 37 7.54 -12.26 -3.99
N HIS A 38 8.38 -13.08 -4.64
CA HIS A 38 9.81 -13.18 -4.36
C HIS A 38 10.61 -12.18 -5.23
N LYS A 39 10.32 -10.88 -5.06
CA LYS A 39 10.98 -9.80 -5.81
C LYS A 39 12.18 -9.24 -5.05
N LYS A 40 13.14 -8.66 -5.77
CA LYS A 40 14.25 -7.93 -5.13
C LYS A 40 13.71 -6.63 -4.52
N GLN A 41 14.32 -6.16 -3.44
CA GLN A 41 13.88 -4.95 -2.74
C GLN A 41 13.80 -3.71 -3.65
N ARG A 42 14.71 -3.57 -4.62
CA ARG A 42 14.68 -2.49 -5.61
C ARG A 42 13.44 -2.53 -6.50
N ASP A 43 13.06 -3.72 -6.99
CA ASP A 43 11.87 -3.89 -7.83
C ASP A 43 10.59 -3.56 -7.05
N ILE A 44 10.58 -3.87 -5.75
CA ILE A 44 9.47 -3.55 -4.84
C ILE A 44 9.38 -2.04 -4.64
N GLU A 45 10.51 -1.37 -4.41
CA GLU A 45 10.55 0.08 -4.25
C GLU A 45 10.03 0.81 -5.50
N ASP A 46 10.47 0.40 -6.69
CA ASP A 46 10.01 0.99 -7.96
C ASP A 46 8.49 0.78 -8.16
N GLU A 47 7.98 -0.41 -7.86
CA GLU A 47 6.53 -0.71 -7.96
C GLU A 47 5.71 0.07 -6.93
N VAL A 48 6.21 0.24 -5.70
CA VAL A 48 5.54 1.06 -4.69
C VAL A 48 5.52 2.53 -5.10
N LYS A 49 6.62 3.06 -5.61
CA LYS A 49 6.68 4.45 -6.11
C LYS A 49 5.67 4.70 -7.23
N ASP A 50 5.52 3.76 -8.17
CA ASP A 50 4.48 3.81 -9.20
C ASP A 50 3.06 3.77 -8.61
N LEU A 51 2.81 2.91 -7.62
CA LEU A 51 1.52 2.84 -6.93
C LEU A 51 1.18 4.15 -6.21
N LEU A 52 2.16 4.77 -5.55
CA LEU A 52 2.00 6.07 -4.89
C LEU A 52 1.59 7.15 -5.89
N LYS A 53 2.26 7.21 -7.05
CA LYS A 53 1.87 8.12 -8.14
C LYS A 53 0.43 7.88 -8.61
N ARG A 54 0.03 6.62 -8.82
CA ARG A 54 -1.32 6.26 -9.29
C ARG A 54 -2.43 6.72 -8.34
N VAL A 55 -2.18 6.71 -7.04
CA VAL A 55 -3.15 7.22 -6.05
C VAL A 55 -3.05 8.73 -5.83
N GLY A 56 -2.14 9.44 -6.51
CA GLY A 56 -1.99 10.90 -6.40
C GLY A 56 -1.07 11.35 -5.25
N LEU A 57 -0.07 10.53 -4.90
CA LEU A 57 1.03 10.86 -3.98
C LEU A 57 2.35 10.99 -4.75
N ASN A 58 3.39 11.57 -4.13
CA ASN A 58 4.70 11.70 -4.75
C ASN A 58 5.53 10.43 -4.55
N GLU A 59 6.48 10.13 -5.44
CA GLU A 59 7.39 8.98 -5.24
C GLU A 59 8.27 9.15 -4.00
N ALA A 60 8.65 10.39 -3.69
CA ALA A 60 9.43 10.72 -2.51
C ALA A 60 8.67 10.42 -1.20
N ASP A 61 7.34 10.30 -1.25
CA ASP A 61 6.51 9.94 -0.10
C ASP A 61 6.79 8.49 0.36
N TYR A 62 7.46 7.67 -0.45
CA TYR A 62 7.94 6.33 -0.08
C TYR A 62 8.74 6.33 1.24
N TYR A 63 9.59 7.33 1.47
CA TYR A 63 10.46 7.40 2.64
C TYR A 63 9.82 8.12 3.84
N LYS A 64 8.57 8.58 3.72
CA LYS A 64 7.85 9.27 4.79
C LYS A 64 7.12 8.27 5.68
N TYR A 65 6.92 8.63 6.93
CA TYR A 65 6.10 7.90 7.89
C TYR A 65 4.62 8.21 7.72
N ALA A 66 3.77 7.23 8.01
CA ALA A 66 2.32 7.36 7.85
C ALA A 66 1.70 8.51 8.69
N HIS A 67 2.30 8.89 9.82
CA HIS A 67 1.82 10.01 10.64
C HIS A 67 2.01 11.39 10.00
N GLU A 68 2.91 11.51 9.02
CA GLU A 68 3.19 12.77 8.30
C GLU A 68 2.10 13.14 7.27
N PHE A 69 1.14 12.24 7.03
CA PHE A 69 0.08 12.43 6.04
C PHE A 69 -1.22 12.91 6.67
N SER A 70 -1.95 13.77 5.96
CA SER A 70 -3.35 14.10 6.28
C SER A 70 -4.25 12.85 6.22
N GLY A 71 -5.46 12.92 6.80
CA GLY A 71 -6.43 11.83 6.75
C GLY A 71 -6.72 11.34 5.32
N GLY A 72 -7.00 12.26 4.38
CA GLY A 72 -7.25 11.91 2.98
C GLY A 72 -6.02 11.30 2.28
N GLN A 73 -4.81 11.74 2.62
CA GLN A 73 -3.59 11.11 2.09
C GLN A 73 -3.36 9.71 2.68
N ARG A 74 -3.63 9.49 3.97
CA ARG A 74 -3.57 8.15 4.58
C ARG A 74 -4.56 7.18 3.95
N GLN A 75 -5.76 7.65 3.58
CA GLN A 75 -6.71 6.83 2.81
C GLN A 75 -6.12 6.42 1.46
N ARG A 76 -5.45 7.34 0.75
CA ARG A 76 -4.73 7.02 -0.50
C ARG A 76 -3.63 5.98 -0.30
N VAL A 77 -2.87 6.05 0.80
CA VAL A 77 -1.87 5.02 1.16
C VAL A 77 -2.54 3.65 1.35
N GLY A 78 -3.69 3.60 2.03
CA GLY A 78 -4.47 2.36 2.19
C GLY A 78 -4.95 1.77 0.84
N ILE A 79 -5.42 2.63 -0.07
CA ILE A 79 -5.80 2.22 -1.44
C ILE A 79 -4.58 1.69 -2.21
N ALA A 80 -3.42 2.36 -2.13
CA ALA A 80 -2.19 1.91 -2.77
C ALA A 80 -1.77 0.52 -2.28
N ARG A 81 -1.84 0.28 -0.96
CA ARG A 81 -1.55 -1.03 -0.35
C ARG A 81 -2.51 -2.12 -0.86
N ALA A 82 -3.80 -1.82 -0.99
CA ALA A 82 -4.78 -2.76 -1.54
C ALA A 82 -4.52 -3.06 -3.04
N LEU A 83 -4.09 -2.05 -3.80
CA LEU A 83 -3.74 -2.22 -5.21
C LEU A 83 -2.42 -2.98 -5.43
N ALA A 84 -1.58 -3.11 -4.41
CA ALA A 84 -0.25 -3.71 -4.53
C ALA A 84 -0.25 -5.16 -5.04
N LEU A 85 -1.32 -5.92 -4.77
CA LEU A 85 -1.48 -7.30 -5.27
C LEU A 85 -2.20 -7.39 -6.62
N LYS A 86 -2.47 -6.25 -7.29
CA LYS A 86 -3.20 -6.14 -8.55
C LYS A 86 -4.52 -6.92 -8.51
N PRO A 87 -5.39 -6.66 -7.51
CA PRO A 87 -6.64 -7.39 -7.36
C PRO A 87 -7.58 -7.12 -8.54
N ARG A 88 -8.45 -8.09 -8.84
CA ARG A 88 -9.50 -7.93 -9.87
C ARG A 88 -10.73 -7.17 -9.35
N LEU A 89 -10.88 -7.08 -8.02
CA LEU A 89 -11.99 -6.40 -7.35
C LEU A 89 -11.50 -5.79 -6.03
N ILE A 90 -11.90 -4.55 -5.77
CA ILE A 90 -11.74 -3.86 -4.49
C ILE A 90 -13.13 -3.59 -3.92
N ILE A 91 -13.29 -3.83 -2.62
CA ILE A 91 -14.47 -3.45 -1.85
C ILE A 91 -14.02 -2.39 -0.84
N ALA A 92 -14.65 -1.21 -0.88
CA ALA A 92 -14.30 -0.02 -0.10
C ALA A 92 -15.57 0.67 0.43
#